data_AF-A0A8H5N949-F1
#
_entry.id   AF-A0A8H5N949-F1
#
_cell.length_a   1.000
_cell.length_b   1.000
_cell.length_c   1.000
_cell.angle_alpha   90.00
_cell.angle_beta   90.00
_cell.angle_gamma   90.00
#
_symmetry.space_group_name_H-M   'P 1'
#
loop_
_entity.id
_entity.type
_entity.pdbx_description
1 polymer ?
#
loop_
_entity_poly.entity_id
_entity_poly.type
_entity_poly.pdbx_seq_one_letter_code
_entity_poly.pdbx_strand_id
1 'polypeptide(L)'
;MHSNKLLSLALSLFVAESVVAGPCKPKTATSATSVVSTTLVASTTTTLPVSSTTDTTVATIGTTTADETTTTVGEMTATTETGTTTADSTTTEAQTTTTTEAETTTAEGTTTTAAEPVCAQTLVLANPTPIITRADTDDGNQGFTAPFPIGVFGASSTSVFVSSNGLLSLDTGSDAYSNGALPHSDIPAVSILPYWDDQSFRRDICNTGAFYDVYETDRGQTLTVEWYVGSVESSGFKEHYSASFYQDYPGLVRFEYYTTTKHGGSATIGVQSGQDYTQYSYDQENAVPDRFYVEIDTSSGVGVIDSDPL
;
A
#
# COMPACT_ATOMS: atom_id res chain seq x y z
N MET A 1 -52.09 24.73 53.53
CA MET A 1 -52.28 23.28 53.29
C MET A 1 -50.93 22.70 52.92
N HIS A 2 -50.50 21.71 53.70
CA HIS A 2 -49.18 21.07 53.63
C HIS A 2 -49.05 20.17 52.40
N SER A 3 -47.85 20.11 51.80
CA SER A 3 -47.31 18.82 51.34
C SER A 3 -45.78 18.88 51.27
N ASN A 4 -45.16 18.08 52.13
CA ASN A 4 -43.73 17.87 52.26
C ASN A 4 -43.23 16.93 51.16
N LYS A 5 -42.09 17.27 50.55
CA LYS A 5 -41.13 16.26 50.07
C LYS A 5 -39.72 16.67 50.50
N LEU A 6 -39.18 15.88 51.42
CA LEU A 6 -37.79 15.85 51.84
C LEU A 6 -36.93 15.27 50.71
N LEU A 7 -35.75 15.84 50.47
CA LEU A 7 -34.58 15.04 50.10
C LEU A 7 -33.30 15.68 50.66
N SER A 8 -32.46 14.79 51.18
CA SER A 8 -31.41 15.01 52.18
C SER A 8 -30.13 15.64 51.63
N LEU A 9 -29.55 16.55 52.41
CA LEU A 9 -28.18 17.04 52.29
C LEU A 9 -27.27 16.15 53.13
N ALA A 10 -26.18 15.63 52.59
CA ALA A 10 -25.10 15.03 53.38
C ALA A 10 -23.74 15.39 52.79
N LEU A 11 -23.01 16.16 53.60
CA LEU A 11 -21.65 16.66 53.44
C LEU A 11 -20.72 15.68 54.18
N SER A 12 -19.67 15.17 53.54
CA SER A 12 -18.62 14.37 54.20
C SER A 12 -17.27 14.72 53.57
N LEU A 13 -16.52 15.64 54.18
CA LEU A 13 -15.40 15.44 55.11
C LEU A 13 -14.17 14.74 54.49
N PHE A 14 -13.13 15.54 54.26
CA PHE A 14 -11.75 15.16 54.03
C PHE A 14 -11.14 14.50 55.27
N VAL A 15 -10.42 13.39 55.08
CA VAL A 15 -9.40 12.92 56.01
C VAL A 15 -8.12 12.70 55.20
N ALA A 16 -7.09 13.49 55.55
CA ALA A 16 -5.72 13.29 55.13
C ALA A 16 -5.02 12.43 56.18
N GLU A 17 -4.40 11.34 55.77
CA GLU A 17 -3.44 10.61 56.59
C GLU A 17 -2.07 10.65 55.91
N SER A 18 -1.17 11.37 56.56
CA SER A 18 0.25 11.44 56.29
C SER A 18 0.95 10.58 57.32
N VAL A 19 1.77 9.61 56.92
CA VAL A 19 2.81 9.05 57.80
C VAL A 19 4.08 8.71 57.01
N VAL A 20 5.05 9.60 57.19
CA VAL A 20 6.51 9.44 57.36
C VAL A 20 7.13 8.04 57.21
N ALA A 21 8.21 8.00 56.41
CA ALA A 21 9.14 6.89 56.24
C ALA A 21 10.09 6.68 57.43
N GLY A 22 10.46 5.42 57.70
CA GLY A 22 11.58 5.02 58.55
C GLY A 22 12.05 3.58 58.26
N PRO A 23 13.35 3.23 58.36
CA PRO A 23 13.93 2.11 57.63
C PRO A 23 14.30 0.86 58.48
N CYS A 24 14.65 -0.21 57.76
CA CYS A 24 15.56 -1.34 58.09
C CYS A 24 15.01 -2.75 58.35
N LYS A 25 15.43 -3.62 57.40
CA LYS A 25 15.94 -5.01 57.48
C LYS A 25 14.97 -6.20 57.25
N PRO A 26 15.49 -7.26 56.56
CA PRO A 26 14.70 -8.27 55.89
C PRO A 26 14.32 -9.40 56.84
N LYS A 27 13.15 -9.99 56.61
CA LYS A 27 12.74 -11.23 57.25
C LYS A 27 12.71 -12.34 56.19
N THR A 28 13.63 -13.27 56.34
CA THR A 28 13.67 -14.56 55.65
C THR A 28 12.35 -15.30 55.88
N ALA A 29 11.69 -15.71 54.79
CA ALA A 29 10.64 -16.72 54.84
C ALA A 29 10.84 -17.71 53.69
N THR A 30 11.00 -18.96 54.11
CA THR A 30 11.24 -20.16 53.31
C THR A 30 9.92 -20.71 52.76
N SER A 31 9.98 -21.15 51.50
CA SER A 31 9.16 -22.17 50.82
C SER A 31 7.66 -21.95 50.60
N ALA A 32 7.28 -21.91 49.31
CA ALA A 32 6.49 -22.98 48.71
C ALA A 32 6.60 -22.91 47.17
N THR A 33 7.39 -23.82 46.60
CA THR A 33 7.45 -24.09 45.16
C THR A 33 6.19 -24.86 44.77
N SER A 34 5.29 -24.22 44.02
CA SER A 34 4.16 -24.89 43.38
C SER A 34 4.54 -25.20 41.93
N VAL A 35 5.03 -26.41 41.70
CA VAL A 35 5.16 -27.01 40.37
C VAL A 35 3.77 -27.38 39.88
N VAL A 36 3.29 -26.69 38.84
CA VAL A 36 2.14 -27.15 38.05
C VAL A 36 2.69 -28.05 36.96
N SER A 37 2.56 -29.36 37.16
CA SER A 37 2.77 -30.36 36.12
C SER A 37 1.50 -30.45 35.25
N THR A 38 1.54 -29.90 34.05
CA THR A 38 0.56 -30.20 33.01
C THR A 38 0.98 -31.49 32.29
N THR A 39 0.22 -32.55 32.57
CA THR A 39 0.30 -33.83 31.85
C THR A 39 -0.16 -33.65 30.40
N LEU A 40 0.74 -33.92 29.46
CA LEU A 40 0.45 -34.10 28.04
C LEU A 40 -0.52 -35.26 27.86
N VAL A 41 -1.70 -34.98 27.29
CA VAL A 41 -2.64 -36.00 26.83
C VAL A 41 -2.24 -36.34 25.40
N ALA A 42 -1.82 -37.58 25.17
CA ALA A 42 -1.52 -38.10 23.84
C ALA A 42 -2.82 -38.30 23.06
N SER A 43 -2.97 -37.61 21.93
CA SER A 43 -4.04 -37.85 20.96
C SER A 43 -3.63 -39.01 20.04
N THR A 44 -4.42 -40.07 20.04
CA THR A 44 -4.30 -41.21 19.13
C THR A 44 -4.93 -40.86 17.78
N THR A 45 -4.13 -40.72 16.73
CA THR A 45 -4.60 -40.67 15.34
C THR A 45 -4.62 -42.09 14.76
N THR A 46 -5.83 -42.59 14.53
CA THR A 46 -6.11 -43.81 13.77
C THR A 46 -5.78 -43.59 12.29
N THR A 47 -4.78 -44.29 11.78
CA THR A 47 -4.48 -44.39 10.33
C THR A 47 -5.40 -45.43 9.70
N LEU A 48 -6.21 -45.02 8.71
CA LEU A 48 -6.89 -45.95 7.80
C LEU A 48 -5.97 -46.30 6.63
N PRO A 49 -5.89 -47.57 6.18
CA PRO A 49 -5.12 -47.94 5.00
C PRO A 49 -5.87 -47.54 3.72
N VAL A 50 -5.26 -46.73 2.86
CA VAL A 50 -5.69 -46.59 1.46
C VAL A 50 -5.05 -47.72 0.66
N SER A 51 -5.91 -48.59 0.14
CA SER A 51 -5.55 -49.71 -0.73
C SER A 51 -5.28 -49.19 -2.14
N SER A 52 -4.08 -49.44 -2.65
CA SER A 52 -3.71 -49.22 -4.06
C SER A 52 -4.16 -50.42 -4.89
N THR A 53 -4.99 -50.20 -5.91
CA THR A 53 -5.21 -51.18 -6.98
C THR A 53 -4.67 -50.60 -8.28
N THR A 54 -3.51 -51.14 -8.69
CA THR A 54 -3.00 -51.11 -10.05
C THR A 54 -3.99 -51.87 -10.93
N ASP A 55 -4.47 -51.26 -12.02
CA ASP A 55 -4.94 -52.05 -13.15
C ASP A 55 -4.28 -51.56 -14.44
N THR A 56 -3.53 -52.50 -15.01
CA THR A 56 -2.77 -52.40 -16.23
C THR A 56 -3.66 -52.89 -17.37
N THR A 57 -3.97 -52.04 -18.34
CA THR A 57 -4.36 -52.52 -19.68
C THR A 57 -3.51 -51.86 -20.74
N VAL A 58 -2.61 -52.69 -21.27
CA VAL A 58 -1.82 -52.48 -22.48
C VAL A 58 -2.74 -52.53 -23.70
N ALA A 59 -2.63 -51.56 -24.61
CA ALA A 59 -2.89 -51.78 -26.02
C ALA A 59 -2.02 -50.83 -26.88
N THR A 60 -1.49 -51.42 -27.94
CA THR A 60 -0.31 -51.03 -28.71
C THR A 60 -0.72 -50.41 -30.06
N ILE A 61 -0.01 -49.34 -30.45
CA ILE A 61 0.37 -48.83 -31.79
C ILE A 61 -0.67 -48.83 -32.93
N GLY A 62 -0.81 -47.66 -33.55
CA GLY A 62 -1.26 -47.50 -34.94
C GLY A 62 -0.83 -46.17 -35.53
N THR A 63 0.34 -46.13 -36.15
CA THR A 63 0.83 -45.03 -36.99
C THR A 63 0.19 -45.12 -38.37
N THR A 64 -0.41 -44.05 -38.89
CA THR A 64 -0.47 -43.78 -40.34
C THR A 64 -0.59 -42.28 -40.63
N THR A 65 0.44 -41.76 -41.30
CA THR A 65 0.41 -40.56 -42.13
C THR A 65 -0.47 -40.81 -43.36
N ALA A 66 -1.33 -39.87 -43.73
CA ALA A 66 -1.69 -39.61 -45.13
C ALA A 66 -2.32 -38.23 -45.30
N ASP A 67 -1.90 -37.61 -46.38
CA ASP A 67 -2.14 -36.29 -46.95
C ASP A 67 -3.51 -36.22 -47.67
N GLU A 68 -3.75 -35.07 -48.31
CA GLU A 68 -4.76 -34.73 -49.33
C GLU A 68 -5.97 -33.84 -48.94
N THR A 69 -5.76 -32.54 -49.10
CA THR A 69 -6.27 -31.67 -50.19
C THR A 69 -7.72 -31.82 -50.73
N THR A 70 -8.36 -30.64 -50.84
CA THR A 70 -9.27 -30.13 -51.91
C THR A 70 -10.76 -30.55 -51.96
N THR A 71 -11.69 -29.57 -51.81
CA THR A 71 -12.43 -28.88 -52.91
C THR A 71 -13.80 -28.32 -52.44
N THR A 72 -13.86 -26.99 -52.30
CA THR A 72 -14.75 -25.99 -52.96
C THR A 72 -16.30 -26.10 -53.07
N VAL A 73 -16.89 -24.88 -53.09
CA VAL A 73 -18.08 -24.33 -53.80
C VAL A 73 -19.24 -23.91 -52.86
N GLY A 74 -19.87 -22.72 -52.96
CA GLY A 74 -19.84 -21.63 -53.96
C GLY A 74 -20.09 -20.27 -53.29
N GLU A 75 -19.55 -19.15 -53.81
CA GLU A 75 -19.94 -18.40 -55.01
C GLU A 75 -21.29 -17.64 -54.85
N MET A 76 -21.21 -16.31 -54.76
CA MET A 76 -21.98 -15.42 -55.65
C MET A 76 -21.25 -14.09 -55.86
N THR A 77 -20.98 -13.84 -57.15
CA THR A 77 -20.35 -12.69 -57.82
C THR A 77 -21.38 -11.57 -58.05
N ALA A 78 -20.98 -10.27 -58.10
CA ALA A 78 -20.98 -9.40 -59.31
C ALA A 78 -21.57 -8.01 -58.92
N THR A 79 -21.29 -6.81 -59.46
CA THR A 79 -20.34 -6.25 -60.46
C THR A 79 -20.57 -4.71 -60.51
N THR A 80 -19.47 -3.94 -60.50
CA THR A 80 -19.02 -2.75 -61.28
C THR A 80 -19.92 -1.53 -61.66
N GLU A 81 -19.19 -0.41 -61.83
CA GLU A 81 -19.31 0.77 -62.74
C GLU A 81 -19.61 2.10 -62.02
N THR A 82 -18.63 3.00 -61.84
CA THR A 82 -18.11 4.04 -62.79
C THR A 82 -18.95 5.33 -62.80
N GLY A 83 -18.29 6.48 -62.61
CA GLY A 83 -18.87 7.81 -62.79
C GLY A 83 -17.87 8.95 -62.60
N THR A 84 -17.12 9.26 -63.65
CA THR A 84 -16.24 10.44 -63.80
C THR A 84 -17.06 11.67 -64.24
N THR A 85 -16.72 12.88 -63.79
CA THR A 85 -16.77 14.11 -64.62
C THR A 85 -15.97 15.27 -64.03
N THR A 86 -15.54 16.12 -64.96
CA THR A 86 -14.49 17.14 -64.91
C THR A 86 -15.08 18.57 -64.91
N ALA A 87 -14.38 19.47 -64.22
CA ALA A 87 -14.23 20.95 -64.34
C ALA A 87 -15.45 21.87 -64.58
N ASP A 88 -15.49 22.96 -63.81
CA ASP A 88 -15.66 24.29 -64.43
C ASP A 88 -14.95 25.41 -63.64
N SER A 89 -14.36 26.34 -64.39
CA SER A 89 -13.71 27.57 -63.94
C SER A 89 -14.74 28.70 -63.93
N THR A 90 -14.78 29.52 -62.89
CA THR A 90 -15.33 30.88 -63.01
C THR A 90 -14.46 31.90 -62.29
N THR A 91 -13.96 32.82 -63.09
CA THR A 91 -13.28 34.07 -62.74
C THR A 91 -14.26 35.01 -62.05
N THR A 92 -13.86 35.68 -60.97
CA THR A 92 -14.57 36.87 -60.46
C THR A 92 -13.57 37.87 -59.91
N GLU A 93 -13.85 39.14 -60.23
CA GLU A 93 -12.99 40.32 -60.18
C GLU A 93 -12.36 40.63 -58.82
N ALA A 94 -11.13 41.13 -58.89
CA ALA A 94 -10.47 41.84 -57.79
C ALA A 94 -11.15 43.20 -57.58
N GLN A 95 -11.82 43.37 -56.43
CA GLN A 95 -12.27 44.66 -55.95
C GLN A 95 -11.27 45.19 -54.90
N THR A 96 -10.48 46.18 -55.30
CA THR A 96 -9.63 46.97 -54.41
C THR A 96 -10.51 47.80 -53.47
N THR A 97 -10.48 47.46 -52.17
CA THR A 97 -11.07 48.30 -51.12
C THR A 97 -9.95 48.83 -50.24
N THR A 98 -9.68 50.13 -50.37
CA THR A 98 -8.77 50.90 -49.51
C THR A 98 -9.33 50.89 -48.09
N THR A 99 -8.70 50.14 -47.18
CA THR A 99 -8.99 50.19 -45.75
C THR A 99 -7.93 51.06 -45.09
N THR A 100 -8.39 52.16 -44.50
CA THR A 100 -7.63 53.08 -43.66
C THR A 100 -6.99 52.32 -42.50
N GLU A 101 -5.67 52.36 -42.43
CA GLU A 101 -4.87 51.86 -41.31
C GLU A 101 -5.17 52.73 -40.08
N ALA A 102 -5.94 52.18 -39.14
CA ALA A 102 -6.04 52.73 -37.80
C ALA A 102 -4.90 52.12 -36.98
N GLU A 103 -3.88 52.93 -36.68
CA GLU A 103 -2.87 52.61 -35.67
C GLU A 103 -3.58 52.31 -34.36
N THR A 104 -3.70 51.02 -34.05
CA THR A 104 -4.14 50.55 -32.75
C THR A 104 -2.86 50.29 -31.98
N THR A 105 -2.59 51.15 -31.00
CA THR A 105 -1.52 50.93 -30.03
C THR A 105 -1.84 49.68 -29.24
N THR A 106 -1.21 48.56 -29.61
CA THR A 106 -1.20 47.34 -28.81
C THR A 106 -0.49 47.66 -27.50
N ALA A 107 -1.28 47.92 -26.45
CA ALA A 107 -0.78 47.82 -25.10
C ALA A 107 -0.33 46.36 -24.91
N GLU A 108 0.97 46.15 -24.70
CA GLU A 108 1.50 44.85 -24.28
C GLU A 108 0.76 44.45 -23.01
N GLY A 109 -0.20 43.55 -23.17
CA GLY A 109 -0.85 42.88 -22.06
C GLY A 109 0.25 42.16 -21.31
N THR A 110 0.65 42.72 -20.16
CA THR A 110 1.48 42.01 -19.20
C THR A 110 0.70 40.78 -18.80
N THR A 111 1.00 39.65 -19.44
CA THR A 111 0.58 38.33 -18.98
C THR A 111 1.21 38.17 -17.61
N THR A 112 0.42 38.49 -16.59
CA THR A 112 0.71 38.06 -15.23
C THR A 112 0.48 36.56 -15.28
N THR A 113 1.54 35.79 -15.57
CA THR A 113 1.57 34.37 -15.28
C THR A 113 1.18 34.27 -13.82
N ALA A 114 -0.04 33.80 -13.56
CA ALA A 114 -0.46 33.49 -12.21
C ALA A 114 0.64 32.61 -11.62
N ALA A 115 1.26 33.06 -10.54
CA ALA A 115 2.22 32.24 -9.83
C ALA A 115 1.50 30.92 -9.54
N GLU A 116 2.02 29.82 -10.07
CA GLU A 116 1.51 28.51 -9.69
C GLU A 116 1.56 28.42 -8.17
N PRO A 117 0.51 27.86 -7.53
CA PRO A 117 0.47 27.78 -6.08
C PRO A 117 1.76 27.13 -5.62
N VAL A 118 2.56 27.89 -4.85
CA VAL A 118 3.79 27.39 -4.27
C VAL A 118 3.36 26.32 -3.27
N CYS A 119 3.47 25.06 -3.68
CA CYS A 119 3.18 23.93 -2.82
C CYS A 119 4.09 24.00 -1.59
N ALA A 120 3.51 24.06 -0.40
CA ALA A 120 4.27 23.87 0.82
C ALA A 120 4.89 22.47 0.81
N GLN A 121 6.11 22.32 1.33
CA GLN A 121 6.75 21.02 1.47
C GLN A 121 5.89 20.14 2.39
N THR A 122 5.47 18.98 1.88
CA THR A 122 4.62 18.02 2.60
C THR A 122 5.37 16.76 3.00
N LEU A 123 6.57 16.53 2.47
CA LEU A 123 7.41 15.37 2.80
C LEU A 123 8.12 15.55 4.14
N VAL A 124 8.27 14.45 4.87
CA VAL A 124 9.00 14.36 6.14
C VAL A 124 10.48 14.04 5.91
N LEU A 125 10.79 13.31 4.84
CA LEU A 125 12.17 12.98 4.48
C LEU A 125 13.02 14.24 4.26
N ALA A 126 14.22 14.26 4.83
CA ALA A 126 15.12 15.42 4.78
C ALA A 126 15.76 15.59 3.39
N ASN A 127 16.13 14.47 2.73
CA ASN A 127 16.74 14.45 1.41
C ASN A 127 16.00 13.46 0.49
N PRO A 128 14.74 13.74 0.11
CA PRO A 128 13.91 12.79 -0.61
C PRO A 128 14.46 12.55 -2.03
N THR A 129 14.69 11.28 -2.35
CA THR A 129 14.96 10.79 -3.70
C THR A 129 13.66 10.27 -4.32
N PRO A 130 13.20 10.82 -5.45
CA PRO A 130 12.03 10.35 -6.18
C PRO A 130 12.11 8.86 -6.57
N ILE A 131 11.04 8.10 -6.34
CA ILE A 131 10.82 6.77 -6.95
C ILE A 131 9.73 6.88 -8.02
N ILE A 132 8.53 7.31 -7.61
CA ILE A 132 7.40 7.54 -8.49
C ILE A 132 6.84 8.93 -8.18
N THR A 133 6.91 9.84 -9.15
CA THR A 133 6.42 11.22 -8.99
C THR A 133 5.53 11.66 -10.13
N ARG A 134 5.22 10.74 -11.06
CA ARG A 134 4.33 11.05 -12.17
C ARG A 134 2.91 11.13 -11.64
N ALA A 135 2.34 12.34 -11.66
CA ALA A 135 0.93 12.54 -11.42
C ALA A 135 0.07 11.65 -12.34
N ASP A 136 -1.06 11.20 -11.81
CA ASP A 136 -2.00 10.19 -12.32
C ASP A 136 -1.39 8.81 -12.55
N THR A 137 -0.37 8.46 -11.79
CA THR A 137 0.02 7.06 -11.73
C THR A 137 -0.95 6.37 -10.80
N ASP A 138 -1.68 5.44 -11.39
CA ASP A 138 -2.67 4.56 -10.81
C ASP A 138 -2.28 3.14 -11.24
N ASP A 139 -2.37 2.17 -10.33
CA ASP A 139 -1.89 0.79 -10.55
C ASP A 139 -0.46 0.70 -11.08
N GLY A 140 0.41 1.59 -10.63
CA GLY A 140 1.80 1.68 -11.09
C GLY A 140 2.79 1.17 -10.05
N ASN A 141 3.92 0.64 -10.50
CA ASN A 141 5.05 0.36 -9.63
C ASN A 141 6.38 0.71 -10.30
N GLN A 142 7.40 0.94 -9.47
CA GLN A 142 8.75 1.25 -9.91
C GLN A 142 9.77 0.56 -9.01
N GLY A 143 10.74 -0.09 -9.64
CA GLY A 143 11.86 -0.74 -8.97
C GLY A 143 13.01 0.24 -8.68
N PHE A 144 13.70 0.03 -7.56
CA PHE A 144 14.98 0.63 -7.23
C PHE A 144 15.88 -0.37 -6.47
N THR A 145 17.18 -0.07 -6.40
CA THR A 145 18.13 -0.87 -5.63
C THR A 145 18.32 -0.27 -4.24
N ALA A 146 17.92 -0.98 -3.20
CA ALA A 146 18.18 -0.61 -1.81
C ALA A 146 19.68 -0.68 -1.48
N PRO A 147 20.19 0.18 -0.58
CA PRO A 147 21.61 0.23 -0.22
C PRO A 147 22.08 -0.98 0.61
N PHE A 148 21.13 -1.68 1.24
CA PHE A 148 21.33 -2.95 1.95
C PHE A 148 20.10 -3.84 1.75
N PRO A 149 20.21 -5.18 1.95
CA PRO A 149 19.06 -6.06 1.83
C PRO A 149 17.98 -5.73 2.86
N ILE A 150 16.75 -5.53 2.39
CA ILE A 150 15.56 -5.40 3.26
C ILE A 150 14.70 -6.64 3.11
N GLY A 151 13.90 -6.96 4.12
CA GLY A 151 13.14 -8.19 4.10
C GLY A 151 12.37 -8.52 5.36
N VAL A 152 11.59 -9.60 5.28
CA VAL A 152 10.73 -10.13 6.34
C VAL A 152 10.77 -11.66 6.34
N PHE A 153 10.57 -12.27 7.50
CA PHE A 153 10.59 -13.74 7.68
C PHE A 153 11.84 -14.42 7.09
N GLY A 154 12.99 -13.77 7.20
CA GLY A 154 14.28 -14.27 6.69
C GLY A 154 14.47 -14.18 5.17
N ALA A 155 13.44 -13.79 4.40
CA ALA A 155 13.58 -13.49 2.98
C ALA A 155 13.96 -12.02 2.80
N SER A 156 14.99 -11.73 2.00
CA SER A 156 15.48 -10.36 1.79
C SER A 156 16.07 -10.16 0.40
N SER A 157 16.00 -8.92 -0.11
CA SER A 157 16.59 -8.51 -1.38
C SER A 157 17.00 -7.04 -1.35
N THR A 158 17.92 -6.65 -2.23
CA THR A 158 18.16 -5.23 -2.56
C THR A 158 17.30 -4.76 -3.73
N SER A 159 16.65 -5.68 -4.46
CA SER A 159 15.74 -5.34 -5.56
C SER A 159 14.35 -5.10 -4.98
N VAL A 160 13.97 -3.82 -4.87
CA VAL A 160 12.73 -3.39 -4.22
C VAL A 160 11.85 -2.71 -5.24
N PHE A 161 10.56 -3.07 -5.24
CA PHE A 161 9.54 -2.40 -6.03
C PHE A 161 8.57 -1.69 -5.10
N VAL A 162 8.25 -0.44 -5.43
CA VAL A 162 7.27 0.37 -4.71
C VAL A 162 6.06 0.56 -5.60
N SER A 163 4.87 0.30 -5.05
CA SER A 163 3.59 0.48 -5.73
C SER A 163 2.94 1.82 -5.37
N SER A 164 2.14 2.37 -6.28
CA SER A 164 1.21 3.46 -5.98
C SER A 164 0.17 3.04 -4.95
N ASN A 165 -0.20 1.74 -4.94
CA ASN A 165 -1.20 1.13 -4.07
C ASN A 165 -0.70 0.83 -2.65
N GLY A 166 0.37 1.48 -2.19
CA GLY A 166 0.80 1.44 -0.79
C GLY A 166 1.41 0.13 -0.28
N LEU A 167 2.05 -0.62 -1.18
CA LEU A 167 2.87 -1.78 -0.84
C LEU A 167 4.28 -1.70 -1.45
N LEU A 168 5.23 -2.35 -0.80
CA LEU A 168 6.53 -2.72 -1.37
C LEU A 168 6.59 -4.23 -1.59
N SER A 169 7.32 -4.64 -2.62
CA SER A 169 7.58 -6.05 -2.90
C SER A 169 9.03 -6.28 -3.31
N LEU A 170 9.54 -7.48 -3.08
CA LEU A 170 10.93 -7.83 -3.41
C LEU A 170 11.00 -8.62 -4.71
N ASP A 171 12.03 -8.33 -5.51
CA ASP A 171 12.40 -8.98 -6.78
C ASP A 171 11.36 -8.90 -7.92
N THR A 172 10.10 -8.59 -7.64
CA THR A 172 9.01 -8.42 -8.61
C THR A 172 8.05 -7.35 -8.11
N GLY A 173 7.61 -6.47 -9.00
CA GLY A 173 6.63 -5.41 -8.67
C GLY A 173 5.20 -5.90 -8.59
N SER A 174 4.30 -5.04 -8.10
CA SER A 174 2.86 -5.30 -8.03
C SER A 174 2.07 -4.04 -8.35
N ASP A 175 1.03 -4.22 -9.14
CA ASP A 175 -0.02 -3.25 -9.48
C ASP A 175 -1.35 -3.58 -8.78
N ALA A 176 -1.37 -4.53 -7.84
CA ALA A 176 -2.60 -4.94 -7.17
C ALA A 176 -3.19 -3.81 -6.33
N TYR A 177 -4.39 -3.35 -6.68
CA TYR A 177 -5.17 -2.34 -5.92
C TYR A 177 -6.17 -2.96 -4.95
N SER A 178 -6.70 -4.14 -5.27
CA SER A 178 -7.69 -4.81 -4.44
C SER A 178 -7.01 -5.43 -3.23
N ASN A 179 -7.12 -4.76 -2.09
CA ASN A 179 -6.59 -5.26 -0.83
C ASN A 179 -7.33 -6.52 -0.35
N GLY A 180 -6.70 -7.23 0.58
CA GLY A 180 -7.24 -8.45 1.16
C GLY A 180 -6.51 -8.90 2.41
N ALA A 181 -7.09 -9.84 3.14
CA ALA A 181 -6.44 -10.44 4.30
C ALA A 181 -5.14 -11.17 3.90
N LEU A 182 -4.15 -11.14 4.79
CA LEU A 182 -2.88 -11.84 4.61
C LEU A 182 -2.98 -13.30 5.11
N PRO A 183 -2.24 -14.23 4.49
CA PRO A 183 -1.43 -14.02 3.30
C PRO A 183 -2.34 -13.93 2.06
N HIS A 184 -1.95 -13.09 1.10
CA HIS A 184 -2.69 -12.90 -0.15
C HIS A 184 -1.88 -13.41 -1.34
N SER A 185 -2.52 -14.15 -2.24
CA SER A 185 -1.85 -14.81 -3.38
C SER A 185 -1.58 -13.89 -4.57
N ASP A 186 -2.35 -12.81 -4.68
CA ASP A 186 -2.33 -11.95 -5.88
C ASP A 186 -1.27 -10.84 -5.80
N ILE A 187 -0.51 -10.80 -4.69
CA ILE A 187 0.66 -9.95 -4.51
C ILE A 187 1.93 -10.82 -4.46
N PRO A 188 3.11 -10.26 -4.75
CA PRO A 188 4.37 -10.99 -4.66
C PRO A 188 4.56 -11.67 -3.30
N ALA A 189 5.26 -12.80 -3.30
CA ALA A 189 5.43 -13.63 -2.11
C ALA A 189 5.99 -12.84 -0.93
N VAL A 190 7.03 -12.03 -1.16
CA VAL A 190 7.57 -11.11 -0.16
C VAL A 190 7.00 -9.72 -0.39
N SER A 191 6.05 -9.33 0.45
CA SER A 191 5.36 -8.04 0.37
C SER A 191 5.29 -7.38 1.74
N ILE A 192 5.54 -6.08 1.77
CA ILE A 192 5.49 -5.21 2.94
C ILE A 192 4.44 -4.15 2.67
N LEU A 193 3.40 -4.11 3.50
CA LEU A 193 2.15 -3.41 3.22
C LEU A 193 1.92 -2.35 4.31
N PRO A 194 2.57 -1.17 4.23
CA PRO A 194 2.32 -0.10 5.18
C PRO A 194 0.87 0.41 5.10
N TYR A 195 0.28 0.41 3.90
CA TYR A 195 -1.13 0.80 3.68
C TYR A 195 -1.61 0.31 2.31
N TRP A 196 -1.78 -1.01 2.13
CA TRP A 196 -2.21 -1.55 0.84
C TRP A 196 -3.70 -1.29 0.58
N ASP A 197 -4.01 -0.47 -0.42
CA ASP A 197 -5.34 0.00 -0.81
C ASP A 197 -5.30 0.52 -2.27
N ASP A 198 -6.45 0.88 -2.83
CA ASP A 198 -6.58 1.49 -4.16
C ASP A 198 -6.22 2.99 -4.11
N GLN A 199 -4.96 3.28 -4.43
CA GLN A 199 -4.32 4.59 -4.26
C GLN A 199 -3.69 5.11 -5.55
N SER A 200 -3.78 6.42 -5.75
CA SER A 200 -3.22 7.07 -6.94
C SER A 200 -2.47 8.36 -6.62
N PHE A 201 -1.39 8.60 -7.36
CA PHE A 201 -0.62 9.84 -7.24
C PHE A 201 -1.32 10.97 -8.01
N ARG A 202 -2.25 11.71 -7.40
CA ARG A 202 -3.09 12.65 -8.15
C ARG A 202 -2.50 14.05 -8.36
N ARG A 203 -2.71 14.64 -9.53
CA ARG A 203 -2.27 16.02 -9.87
C ARG A 203 -2.83 17.13 -8.98
N ASP A 204 -4.01 16.93 -8.41
CA ASP A 204 -4.64 17.88 -7.48
C ASP A 204 -4.02 17.82 -6.06
N ILE A 205 -3.07 16.90 -5.84
CA ILE A 205 -2.29 16.78 -4.61
C ILE A 205 -0.86 17.25 -4.90
N CYS A 206 -0.49 18.37 -4.30
CA CYS A 206 0.89 18.88 -4.31
C CYS A 206 1.88 17.82 -3.86
N ASN A 207 3.02 17.68 -4.56
CA ASN A 207 4.11 16.76 -4.19
C ASN A 207 3.67 15.31 -3.98
N THR A 208 2.62 14.87 -4.69
CA THR A 208 2.22 13.47 -4.63
C THR A 208 3.31 12.56 -5.21
N GLY A 209 3.51 11.40 -4.60
CA GLY A 209 4.48 10.43 -5.06
C GLY A 209 4.95 9.49 -3.95
N ALA A 210 5.90 8.63 -4.34
CA ALA A 210 6.71 7.84 -3.44
C ALA A 210 8.18 8.26 -3.54
N PHE A 211 8.80 8.44 -2.38
CA PHE A 211 10.17 8.93 -2.23
C PHE A 211 10.93 8.03 -1.26
N TYR A 212 12.26 8.02 -1.32
CA TYR A 212 13.07 7.42 -0.28
C TYR A 212 14.21 8.32 0.17
N ASP A 213 14.69 8.09 1.39
CA ASP A 213 15.95 8.64 1.90
C ASP A 213 16.72 7.53 2.62
N VAL A 214 18.04 7.69 2.68
CA VAL A 214 18.95 6.79 3.37
C VAL A 214 19.81 7.62 4.32
N TYR A 215 19.72 7.30 5.61
CA TYR A 215 20.41 8.05 6.65
C TYR A 215 20.78 7.13 7.82
N GLU A 216 21.68 7.59 8.68
CA GLU A 216 22.13 6.85 9.86
C GLU A 216 21.19 7.10 11.04
N THR A 217 20.84 6.04 11.77
CA THR A 217 20.13 6.09 13.06
C THR A 217 20.91 5.30 14.11
N ASP A 218 20.36 5.18 15.32
CA ASP A 218 20.86 4.24 16.32
C ASP A 218 20.62 2.77 15.95
N ARG A 219 19.82 2.51 14.90
CA ARG A 219 19.58 1.19 14.30
C ARG A 219 20.41 0.95 13.02
N GLY A 220 21.48 1.73 12.85
CA GLY A 220 22.39 1.68 11.69
C GLY A 220 21.84 2.44 10.49
N GLN A 221 22.34 2.09 9.30
CA GLN A 221 21.84 2.69 8.06
C GLN A 221 20.36 2.33 7.90
N THR A 222 19.54 3.35 7.72
CA THR A 222 18.08 3.26 7.66
C THR A 222 17.61 3.71 6.30
N LEU A 223 16.88 2.84 5.61
CA LEU A 223 16.15 3.18 4.40
C LEU A 223 14.71 3.48 4.79
N THR A 224 14.20 4.65 4.44
CA THR A 224 12.78 4.99 4.62
C THR A 224 12.16 5.30 3.27
N VAL A 225 11.03 4.66 2.97
CA VAL A 225 10.18 4.96 1.82
C VAL A 225 8.94 5.70 2.33
N GLU A 226 8.62 6.84 1.73
CA GLU A 226 7.51 7.72 2.11
C GLU A 226 6.52 7.84 0.95
N TRP A 227 5.23 7.69 1.24
CA TRP A 227 4.13 7.93 0.32
C TRP A 227 3.39 9.19 0.71
N TYR A 228 3.09 10.02 -0.28
CA TYR A 228 2.11 11.08 -0.19
C TYR A 228 1.14 10.96 -1.37
N VAL A 229 -0.05 10.45 -1.11
CA VAL A 229 -0.90 9.86 -2.15
C VAL A 229 -2.38 10.16 -1.91
N GLY A 230 -3.20 10.04 -2.96
CA GLY A 230 -4.66 10.14 -2.89
C GLY A 230 -5.36 8.82 -3.22
N SER A 231 -6.67 8.89 -3.46
CA SER A 231 -7.48 7.76 -3.93
C SER A 231 -8.12 8.08 -5.27
N VAL A 232 -8.28 7.07 -6.12
CA VAL A 232 -8.97 7.19 -7.42
C VAL A 232 -10.42 7.67 -7.26
N GLU A 233 -11.10 7.23 -6.19
CA GLU A 233 -12.54 7.45 -5.97
C GLU A 233 -12.90 8.80 -5.35
N SER A 234 -11.96 9.52 -4.72
CA SER A 234 -12.29 10.67 -3.87
C SER A 234 -11.28 11.81 -3.97
N SER A 235 -11.76 13.00 -4.36
CA SER A 235 -11.00 14.24 -4.20
C SER A 235 -10.97 14.63 -2.72
N GLY A 236 -9.77 14.82 -2.17
CA GLY A 236 -9.54 15.15 -0.77
C GLY A 236 -9.10 13.97 0.10
N PHE A 237 -9.20 12.72 -0.39
CA PHE A 237 -8.50 11.59 0.22
C PHE A 237 -6.99 11.82 0.09
N LYS A 238 -6.31 11.78 1.23
CA LYS A 238 -4.87 11.96 1.34
C LYS A 238 -4.33 10.99 2.37
N GLU A 239 -3.34 10.23 1.97
CA GLU A 239 -2.60 9.31 2.82
C GLU A 239 -1.14 9.75 2.81
N HIS A 240 -0.60 9.89 4.03
CA HIS A 240 0.77 10.30 4.25
C HIS A 240 1.37 9.38 5.30
N TYR A 241 2.25 8.50 4.85
CA TYR A 241 2.83 7.47 5.68
C TYR A 241 4.20 7.05 5.13
N SER A 242 4.97 6.32 5.93
CA SER A 242 6.27 5.78 5.53
C SER A 242 6.52 4.39 6.06
N ALA A 243 7.45 3.67 5.41
CA ALA A 243 7.99 2.40 5.85
C ALA A 243 9.52 2.50 5.99
N SER A 244 10.05 2.17 7.16
CA SER A 244 11.48 2.18 7.48
C SER A 244 12.03 0.78 7.67
N PHE A 245 13.26 0.58 7.19
CA PHE A 245 14.04 -0.65 7.25
C PHE A 245 15.42 -0.33 7.82
N TYR A 246 15.96 -1.24 8.63
CA TYR A 246 17.15 -0.99 9.42
C TYR A 246 18.24 -2.03 9.13
N GLN A 247 19.42 -1.58 8.72
CA GLN A 247 20.53 -2.47 8.34
C GLN A 247 20.93 -3.44 9.46
N ASP A 248 20.96 -2.96 10.71
CA ASP A 248 21.40 -3.76 11.86
C ASP A 248 20.29 -4.64 12.45
N TYR A 249 19.04 -4.48 11.97
CA TYR A 249 17.86 -5.20 12.46
C TYR A 249 17.06 -5.81 11.29
N PRO A 250 17.65 -6.78 10.57
CA PRO A 250 16.97 -7.45 9.46
C PRO A 250 15.69 -8.15 9.94
N GLY A 251 14.58 -7.95 9.21
CA GLY A 251 13.27 -8.48 9.59
C GLY A 251 12.41 -7.54 10.43
N LEU A 252 12.97 -6.41 10.89
CA LEU A 252 12.24 -5.34 11.55
C LEU A 252 11.79 -4.29 10.53
N VAL A 253 10.48 -4.02 10.48
CA VAL A 253 9.91 -2.94 9.68
C VAL A 253 9.12 -2.00 10.57
N ARG A 254 9.18 -0.70 10.30
CA ARG A 254 8.38 0.31 11.00
C ARG A 254 7.56 1.10 10.01
N PHE A 255 6.26 1.16 10.25
CA PHE A 255 5.32 2.02 9.54
C PHE A 255 5.00 3.22 10.41
N GLU A 256 5.06 4.41 9.83
CA GLU A 256 4.67 5.66 10.50
C GLU A 256 3.56 6.34 9.70
N TYR A 257 2.50 6.73 10.40
CA TYR A 257 1.31 7.36 9.83
C TYR A 257 1.24 8.80 10.29
N TYR A 258 1.39 9.73 9.35
CA TYR A 258 1.37 11.17 9.64
C TYR A 258 -0.06 11.69 9.56
N THR A 259 -0.72 11.44 8.43
CA THR A 259 -2.14 11.75 8.22
C THR A 259 -2.78 10.68 7.34
N THR A 260 -3.93 10.14 7.76
CA THR A 260 -4.68 9.13 7.00
C THR A 260 -6.18 9.43 6.99
N THR A 261 -6.88 9.21 5.88
CA THR A 261 -8.27 9.69 5.72
C THR A 261 -9.30 8.73 6.36
N LYS A 262 -9.03 7.42 6.36
CA LYS A 262 -9.91 6.38 6.96
C LYS A 262 -9.25 5.63 8.11
N HIS A 263 -8.04 6.02 8.51
CA HIS A 263 -7.29 5.41 9.59
C HIS A 263 -7.21 3.86 9.49
N GLY A 264 -7.01 3.34 8.26
CA GLY A 264 -6.92 1.89 7.98
C GLY A 264 -8.23 1.20 7.55
N GLY A 265 -9.35 1.91 7.48
CA GLY A 265 -10.68 1.33 7.20
C GLY A 265 -10.91 0.75 5.80
N SER A 266 -9.92 0.81 4.91
CA SER A 266 -9.96 0.28 3.54
C SER A 266 -8.65 -0.39 3.15
N ALA A 267 -7.76 -0.60 4.13
CA ALA A 267 -6.38 -0.98 3.86
C ALA A 267 -6.02 -2.29 4.54
N THR A 268 -5.11 -3.02 3.91
CA THR A 268 -4.36 -4.09 4.57
C THR A 268 -3.03 -3.53 5.06
N ILE A 269 -2.75 -3.76 6.35
CA ILE A 269 -1.50 -3.35 7.00
C ILE A 269 -0.81 -4.59 7.54
N GLY A 270 0.43 -4.82 7.14
CA GLY A 270 1.18 -5.98 7.57
C GLY A 270 2.33 -6.35 6.64
N VAL A 271 2.78 -7.59 6.76
CA VAL A 271 3.89 -8.16 6.00
C VAL A 271 3.63 -9.63 5.68
N GLN A 272 4.14 -10.12 4.54
CA GLN A 272 4.12 -11.54 4.20
C GLN A 272 5.40 -11.99 3.49
N SER A 273 5.68 -13.29 3.62
CA SER A 273 6.64 -14.07 2.86
C SER A 273 6.00 -15.43 2.53
N GLY A 274 5.29 -15.49 1.41
CA GLY A 274 4.55 -16.68 1.00
C GLY A 274 3.39 -16.99 1.95
N GLN A 275 3.53 -18.03 2.79
CA GLN A 275 2.53 -18.41 3.78
C GLN A 275 2.84 -17.89 5.19
N ASP A 276 4.06 -17.40 5.42
CA ASP A 276 4.40 -16.72 6.66
C ASP A 276 3.94 -15.27 6.57
N TYR A 277 3.16 -14.79 7.54
CA TYR A 277 2.62 -13.45 7.50
C TYR A 277 2.39 -12.89 8.90
N THR A 278 2.26 -11.58 8.97
CA THR A 278 1.76 -10.87 10.15
C THR A 278 0.89 -9.74 9.67
N GLN A 279 -0.40 -9.84 9.99
CA GLN A 279 -1.40 -8.83 9.67
C GLN A 279 -1.65 -8.00 10.92
N TYR A 280 -1.41 -6.70 10.82
CA TYR A 280 -1.82 -5.75 11.84
C TYR A 280 -3.32 -5.45 11.70
N SER A 281 -3.78 -5.13 10.49
CA SER A 281 -5.19 -4.84 10.22
C SER A 281 -5.58 -5.16 8.77
N TYR A 282 -6.88 -5.34 8.56
CA TYR A 282 -7.53 -5.43 7.25
C TYR A 282 -8.92 -4.81 7.36
N ASP A 283 -9.22 -3.81 6.54
CA ASP A 283 -10.51 -3.10 6.48
C ASP A 283 -11.03 -2.68 7.86
N GLN A 284 -10.10 -2.24 8.72
CA GLN A 284 -10.40 -1.88 10.10
C GLN A 284 -10.25 -0.37 10.29
N GLU A 285 -11.40 0.31 10.37
CA GLU A 285 -11.43 1.75 10.63
C GLU A 285 -10.82 2.08 11.98
N ASN A 286 -10.05 3.17 12.05
CA ASN A 286 -9.33 3.63 13.25
C ASN A 286 -8.22 2.69 13.77
N ALA A 287 -7.74 1.74 12.96
CA ALA A 287 -6.60 0.91 13.31
C ALA A 287 -5.27 1.69 13.36
N VAL A 288 -5.14 2.72 12.52
CA VAL A 288 -3.96 3.60 12.43
C VAL A 288 -4.38 5.07 12.43
N PRO A 289 -4.62 5.67 13.61
CA PRO A 289 -4.94 7.09 13.68
C PRO A 289 -3.77 7.95 13.20
N ASP A 290 -4.01 9.25 13.01
CA ASP A 290 -2.94 10.19 12.72
C ASP A 290 -1.90 10.21 13.85
N ARG A 291 -0.64 10.41 13.47
CA ARG A 291 0.51 10.36 14.38
C ARG A 291 0.58 9.04 15.14
N PHE A 292 0.72 7.96 14.40
CA PHE A 292 0.76 6.61 14.95
C PHE A 292 1.85 5.80 14.26
N TYR A 293 2.38 4.79 14.93
CA TYR A 293 3.30 3.83 14.32
C TYR A 293 2.86 2.40 14.54
N VAL A 294 3.26 1.54 13.61
CA VAL A 294 3.18 0.09 13.73
C VAL A 294 4.57 -0.46 13.39
N GLU A 295 5.18 -1.20 14.29
CA GLU A 295 6.45 -1.86 14.13
C GLU A 295 6.25 -3.37 14.16
N ILE A 296 6.82 -4.08 13.18
CA ILE A 296 6.68 -5.53 13.03
C ILE A 296 8.07 -6.15 12.96
N ASP A 297 8.40 -6.96 13.97
CA ASP A 297 9.64 -7.73 14.03
C ASP A 297 9.38 -9.19 13.63
N THR A 298 9.92 -9.60 12.49
CA THR A 298 9.82 -10.96 11.95
C THR A 298 11.11 -11.77 12.10
N SER A 299 12.12 -11.25 12.80
CA SER A 299 13.45 -11.88 12.95
C SER A 299 13.41 -13.26 13.62
N SER A 300 12.37 -13.52 14.42
CA SER A 300 12.14 -14.81 15.09
C SER A 300 11.45 -15.87 14.22
N GLY A 301 11.02 -15.51 13.01
CA GLY A 301 10.13 -16.31 12.15
C GLY A 301 8.65 -16.17 12.49
N VAL A 302 8.31 -15.47 13.57
CA VAL A 302 6.95 -15.01 13.90
C VAL A 302 6.99 -13.48 13.96
N GLY A 303 5.95 -12.81 13.47
CA GLY A 303 5.87 -11.36 13.59
C GLY A 303 5.37 -10.93 14.97
N VAL A 304 6.19 -10.15 15.66
CA VAL A 304 5.83 -9.47 16.90
C VAL A 304 5.48 -8.02 16.55
N ILE A 305 4.31 -7.58 17.00
CA ILE A 305 3.79 -6.24 16.73
C ILE A 305 4.03 -5.35 17.96
N ASP A 306 4.54 -4.16 17.73
CA ASP A 306 4.51 -3.03 18.65
C ASP A 306 3.85 -1.82 17.95
N SER A 307 3.01 -1.07 18.64
CA SER A 307 2.27 0.03 18.01
C SER A 307 1.79 1.05 19.04
N ASP A 308 2.04 2.33 18.79
CA ASP A 308 1.69 3.42 19.69
C ASP A 308 1.59 4.77 18.93
N PRO A 309 1.02 5.82 19.56
CA PRO A 309 1.12 7.18 19.04
C PRO A 309 2.57 7.71 18.91
N LEU A 310 2.82 8.59 17.93
CA LEU A 310 4.09 9.25 17.61
C LEU A 310 4.37 10.54 18.40
#